data_AF-A0A4P8EEU3-F1
#
_entry.id   AF-A0A4P8EEU3-F1
#
_cell.length_a   1.000
_cell.length_b   1.000
_cell.length_c   1.000
_cell.angle_alpha   90.00
_cell.angle_beta   90.00
_cell.angle_gamma   90.00
#
_symmetry.space_group_name_H-M   'P 1'
#
loop_
_entity.id
_entity.type
_entity.pdbx_description
1 polymer ?
#
loop_
_entity_poly.entity_id
_entity_poly.type
_entity_poly.pdbx_seq_one_letter_code
_entity_poly.pdbx_strand_id
1 'polypeptide(L)'
;MIVRDSPSSLKLFFVMQGSVVPKIIGRIIGVALLSVLVLLIDQHVVTLPRISIGAMGIFGVALSLFLGFRNNAAYDRWWEARKLWGAMIADVRNLGRHLSIFVGKGSEREHILSCAVAFSHLHRGFLRNVDVRTDIVAWIGEEKSAAMLAQKNPADAALRSMADHVSKLAKQDAISGFGQMAVSQTLSSLALSQAGCEWIVTTPLPFVYSLLVRRTTYLYCGLLPFALIDSTTWFAPVFAAVVAYVFFGLQAVTNELELPFRNVQNGLPLDAMCRVIEISACETLGRQPPAAMSAIDHVLT
;
A
#
# COMPACT_ATOMS: atom_id res chain seq x y z
N MET A 1 6.68 3.05 2.85
CA MET A 1 7.23 3.11 1.48
C MET A 1 8.73 3.30 1.51
N ILE A 2 9.47 2.56 0.70
CA ILE A 2 10.91 2.75 0.60
C ILE A 2 11.23 3.87 -0.37
N VAL A 3 12.06 4.81 0.08
CA VAL A 3 12.56 5.93 -0.71
C VAL A 3 14.09 5.85 -0.69
N ARG A 4 14.69 5.65 -1.86
CA ARG A 4 16.14 5.54 -2.04
C ARG A 4 16.57 6.37 -3.23
N ASP A 5 17.62 7.15 -3.05
CA ASP A 5 18.34 7.79 -4.15
C ASP A 5 19.12 6.71 -4.91
N SER A 6 19.01 6.73 -6.24
CA SER A 6 19.44 5.70 -7.20
C SER A 6 20.78 5.03 -6.82
N PRO A 7 20.78 3.87 -6.13
CA PRO A 7 22.02 3.22 -5.76
C PRO A 7 22.66 2.60 -7.00
N SER A 8 24.00 2.49 -7.02
CA SER A 8 24.70 1.79 -8.10
C SER A 8 24.22 0.34 -8.24
N SER A 9 24.22 -0.21 -9.46
CA SER A 9 23.65 -1.53 -9.78
C SER A 9 24.17 -2.67 -8.89
N LEU A 10 25.45 -2.61 -8.49
CA LEU A 10 26.05 -3.58 -7.56
C LEU A 10 25.55 -3.44 -6.13
N LYS A 11 25.34 -2.20 -5.65
CA LYS A 11 24.76 -1.98 -4.31
C LYS A 11 23.33 -2.50 -4.26
N LEU A 12 22.53 -2.30 -5.33
CA LEU A 12 21.16 -2.79 -5.43
C LEU A 12 21.06 -4.32 -5.23
N PHE A 13 22.03 -5.08 -5.72
CA PHE A 13 22.08 -6.54 -5.58
C PHE A 13 22.20 -7.02 -4.13
N PHE A 14 22.85 -6.24 -3.26
CA PHE A 14 23.07 -6.58 -1.85
C PHE A 14 22.11 -5.87 -0.88
N VAL A 15 21.15 -5.09 -1.38
CA VAL A 15 20.16 -4.43 -0.54
C VAL A 15 19.20 -5.48 0.04
N MET A 16 19.20 -5.61 1.36
CA MET A 16 18.27 -6.50 2.07
C MET A 16 17.04 -5.76 2.62
N GLN A 17 17.16 -4.47 2.93
CA GLN A 17 16.06 -3.67 3.45
C GLN A 17 15.13 -3.25 2.31
N GLY A 18 13.87 -3.70 2.36
CA GLY A 18 12.92 -3.57 1.25
C GLY A 18 12.89 -4.72 0.27
N SER A 19 13.88 -5.59 0.36
CA SER A 19 13.93 -6.79 -0.44
C SER A 19 12.92 -7.81 0.08
N VAL A 20 12.39 -8.60 -0.84
CA VAL A 20 11.58 -9.78 -0.50
C VAL A 20 12.46 -10.95 -0.06
N VAL A 21 13.78 -10.91 -0.30
CA VAL A 21 14.72 -11.99 -0.01
C VAL A 21 14.65 -12.46 1.45
N PRO A 22 14.71 -11.60 2.49
CA PRO A 22 14.59 -12.04 3.88
C PRO A 22 13.31 -12.85 4.17
N LYS A 23 12.20 -12.56 3.46
CA LYS A 23 10.90 -13.24 3.63
C LYS A 23 10.85 -14.62 2.97
N ILE A 24 11.72 -14.88 1.99
CA ILE A 24 11.71 -16.11 1.18
C ILE A 24 12.99 -16.93 1.30
N ILE A 25 14.02 -16.43 1.99
CA ILE A 25 15.34 -17.08 2.06
C ILE A 25 15.24 -18.52 2.57
N GLY A 26 14.39 -18.78 3.57
CA GLY A 26 14.15 -20.13 4.07
C GLY A 26 13.55 -21.07 3.01
N ARG A 27 12.72 -20.55 2.10
CA ARG A 27 12.16 -21.33 0.97
C ARG A 27 13.21 -21.60 -0.09
N ILE A 28 14.07 -20.62 -0.39
CA ILE A 28 15.18 -20.77 -1.33
C ILE A 28 16.15 -21.83 -0.82
N ILE A 29 16.59 -21.72 0.45
CA ILE A 29 17.46 -22.70 1.10
C ILE A 29 16.78 -24.07 1.13
N GLY A 30 15.48 -24.13 1.48
CA GLY A 30 14.73 -25.39 1.49
C GLY A 30 14.71 -26.09 0.13
N VAL A 31 14.51 -25.36 -0.97
CA VAL A 31 14.55 -25.91 -2.33
C VAL A 31 15.97 -26.35 -2.72
N ALA A 32 16.99 -25.58 -2.35
CA ALA A 32 18.38 -25.95 -2.59
C ALA A 32 18.78 -27.23 -1.84
N LEU A 33 18.40 -27.35 -0.56
CA LEU A 33 18.61 -28.54 0.25
C LEU A 33 17.83 -29.74 -0.28
N LEU A 34 16.59 -29.54 -0.71
CA LEU A 34 15.82 -30.59 -1.40
C LEU A 34 16.55 -31.07 -2.65
N SER A 35 17.14 -30.14 -3.42
CA SER A 35 17.92 -30.52 -4.61
C SER A 35 19.17 -31.33 -4.27
N VAL A 36 19.89 -30.98 -3.19
CA VAL A 36 21.02 -31.79 -2.71
C VAL A 36 20.53 -33.18 -2.28
N LEU A 37 19.43 -33.25 -1.53
CA LEU A 37 18.86 -34.52 -1.06
C LEU A 37 18.47 -35.43 -2.22
N VAL A 38 17.77 -34.90 -3.23
CA VAL A 38 17.36 -35.65 -4.43
C VAL A 38 18.58 -36.22 -5.16
N LEU A 39 19.64 -35.43 -5.35
CA LEU A 39 20.88 -35.90 -5.97
C LEU A 39 21.57 -37.00 -5.17
N LEU A 40 21.70 -36.81 -3.85
CA LEU A 40 22.37 -37.80 -2.99
C LEU A 40 21.60 -39.13 -2.98
N ILE A 41 20.28 -39.08 -2.93
CA ILE A 41 19.42 -40.28 -2.99
C ILE A 41 19.58 -40.97 -4.35
N ASP A 42 19.50 -40.23 -5.46
CA ASP A 42 19.62 -40.81 -6.81
C ASP A 42 20.98 -41.49 -7.04
N GLN A 43 22.06 -40.90 -6.51
CA GLN A 43 23.43 -41.42 -6.69
C GLN A 43 23.80 -42.55 -5.73
N HIS A 44 23.33 -42.53 -4.47
CA HIS A 44 23.86 -43.40 -3.41
C HIS A 44 22.85 -44.38 -2.83
N VAL A 45 21.54 -44.18 -3.03
CA VAL A 45 20.49 -44.96 -2.36
C VAL A 45 19.64 -45.72 -3.38
N VAL A 46 18.96 -45.01 -4.26
CA VAL A 46 18.05 -45.58 -5.26
C VAL A 46 17.89 -44.63 -6.42
N THR A 47 17.83 -45.17 -7.63
CA THR A 47 17.57 -44.37 -8.83
C THR A 47 16.15 -43.78 -8.77
N LEU A 48 16.06 -42.45 -8.78
CA LEU A 48 14.81 -41.71 -8.66
C LEU A 48 14.11 -41.54 -10.02
N PRO A 49 12.78 -41.32 -10.06
CA PRO A 49 12.09 -41.04 -11.31
C PRO A 49 12.57 -39.70 -11.91
N ARG A 50 12.81 -39.72 -13.22
CA ARG A 50 13.23 -38.53 -13.98
C ARG A 50 12.00 -37.77 -14.46
N ILE A 51 11.97 -36.47 -14.21
CA ILE A 51 10.95 -35.59 -14.79
C ILE A 51 11.55 -34.94 -16.05
N SER A 52 10.77 -34.90 -17.13
CA SER A 52 11.20 -34.23 -18.36
C SER A 52 11.44 -32.73 -18.12
N ILE A 53 12.62 -32.25 -18.47
CA ILE A 53 12.96 -30.81 -18.45
C ILE A 53 11.99 -30.03 -19.35
N GLY A 54 11.58 -30.60 -20.49
CA GLY A 54 10.59 -29.99 -21.38
C GLY A 54 9.22 -29.82 -20.70
N ALA A 55 8.77 -30.84 -19.96
CA ALA A 55 7.51 -30.76 -19.21
C ALA A 55 7.57 -29.71 -18.09
N MET A 56 8.70 -29.64 -17.37
CA MET A 56 8.93 -28.56 -16.40
C MET A 56 9.01 -27.19 -17.07
N GLY A 57 9.59 -27.08 -18.27
CA GLY A 57 9.58 -25.85 -19.05
C GLY A 57 8.18 -25.35 -19.33
N ILE A 58 7.28 -26.21 -19.83
CA ILE A 58 5.87 -25.87 -20.09
C ILE A 58 5.17 -25.43 -18.80
N PHE A 59 5.37 -26.17 -17.69
CA PHE A 59 4.80 -25.79 -16.40
C PHE A 59 5.35 -24.43 -15.93
N GLY A 60 6.65 -24.19 -16.04
CA GLY A 60 7.29 -22.92 -15.69
C GLY A 60 6.73 -21.74 -16.48
N VAL A 61 6.53 -21.89 -17.79
CA VAL A 61 5.93 -20.87 -18.65
C VAL A 61 4.49 -20.58 -18.22
N ALA A 62 3.65 -21.61 -18.05
CA ALA A 62 2.28 -21.44 -17.59
C ALA A 62 2.21 -20.74 -16.22
N LEU A 63 3.07 -21.14 -15.28
CA LEU A 63 3.17 -20.53 -13.95
C LEU A 63 3.60 -19.06 -14.02
N SER A 64 4.59 -18.73 -14.86
CA SER A 64 5.04 -17.34 -15.04
C SER A 64 3.92 -16.44 -15.59
N LEU A 65 3.09 -16.97 -16.50
CA LEU A 65 1.98 -16.23 -17.07
C LEU A 65 0.92 -15.91 -16.00
N PHE A 66 0.53 -16.90 -15.19
CA PHE A 66 -0.43 -16.69 -14.09
C PHE A 66 0.10 -15.72 -13.04
N LEU A 67 1.38 -15.82 -12.68
CA LEU A 67 2.03 -14.86 -11.79
C LEU A 67 2.05 -13.44 -12.38
N GLY A 68 2.31 -13.30 -13.68
CA GLY A 68 2.27 -12.03 -14.39
C GLY A 68 0.91 -11.35 -14.31
N PHE A 69 -0.18 -12.08 -14.60
CA PHE A 69 -1.53 -11.53 -14.48
C PHE A 69 -1.87 -11.11 -13.04
N ARG A 70 -1.51 -11.92 -12.05
CA ARG A 70 -1.72 -11.58 -10.64
C ARG A 70 -0.90 -10.36 -10.23
N ASN A 71 0.34 -10.26 -10.69
CA ASN A 71 1.20 -9.13 -10.42
C ASN A 71 0.65 -7.83 -10.99
N ASN A 72 0.13 -7.85 -12.22
CA ASN A 72 -0.50 -6.67 -12.82
C ASN A 72 -1.72 -6.21 -12.01
N ALA A 73 -2.61 -7.13 -11.63
CA ALA A 73 -3.77 -6.79 -10.81
C ALA A 73 -3.38 -6.21 -9.42
N ALA A 74 -2.34 -6.74 -8.78
CA ALA A 74 -1.83 -6.20 -7.52
C ALA A 74 -1.18 -4.82 -7.69
N TYR A 75 -0.43 -4.62 -8.79
CA TYR A 75 0.17 -3.34 -9.12
C TYR A 75 -0.88 -2.26 -9.40
N ASP A 76 -1.90 -2.56 -10.22
CA ASP A 76 -2.98 -1.62 -10.55
C ASP A 76 -3.69 -1.15 -9.28
N ARG A 77 -3.96 -2.08 -8.36
CA ARG A 77 -4.56 -1.81 -7.06
C ARG A 77 -3.68 -0.92 -6.18
N TRP A 78 -2.38 -1.16 -6.15
CA TRP A 78 -1.43 -0.31 -5.43
C TRP A 78 -1.38 1.10 -6.02
N TRP A 79 -1.35 1.20 -7.35
CA TRP A 79 -1.31 2.46 -8.08
C TRP A 79 -2.61 3.25 -7.91
N GLU A 80 -3.76 2.58 -7.92
CA GLU A 80 -5.05 3.21 -7.67
C GLU A 80 -5.14 3.80 -6.26
N ALA A 81 -4.72 3.04 -5.24
CA ALA A 81 -4.60 3.55 -3.87
C ALA A 81 -3.71 4.80 -3.79
N ARG A 82 -2.58 4.81 -4.51
CA ARG A 82 -1.66 5.97 -4.58
C ARG A 82 -2.30 7.19 -5.24
N LYS A 83 -3.09 6.99 -6.30
CA LYS A 83 -3.83 8.05 -7.00
C LYS A 83 -4.91 8.65 -6.12
N LEU A 84 -5.71 7.82 -5.45
CA LEU A 84 -6.81 8.27 -4.57
C LEU A 84 -6.28 9.14 -3.42
N TRP A 85 -5.22 8.71 -2.73
CA TRP A 85 -4.58 9.55 -1.71
C TRP A 85 -3.95 10.82 -2.27
N GLY A 86 -3.38 10.76 -3.48
CA GLY A 86 -2.90 11.95 -4.18
C GLY A 86 -4.01 12.95 -4.47
N ALA A 87 -5.18 12.47 -4.88
CA ALA A 87 -6.37 13.28 -5.10
C ALA A 87 -6.85 13.92 -3.79
N MET A 88 -6.88 13.19 -2.67
CA MET A 88 -7.23 13.75 -1.36
C MET A 88 -6.30 14.92 -0.96
N ILE A 89 -4.99 14.78 -1.17
CA ILE A 89 -4.03 15.88 -0.91
C ILE A 89 -4.35 17.10 -1.78
N ALA A 90 -4.65 16.88 -3.06
CA ALA A 90 -5.03 17.95 -3.98
C ALA A 90 -6.34 18.62 -3.55
N ASP A 91 -7.32 17.85 -3.11
CA ASP A 91 -8.63 18.34 -2.67
C ASP A 91 -8.56 19.13 -1.39
N VAL A 92 -7.74 18.74 -0.40
CA VAL A 92 -7.56 19.59 0.79
C VAL A 92 -6.87 20.93 0.43
N ARG A 93 -5.94 20.92 -0.53
CA ARG A 93 -5.34 22.16 -1.05
C ARG A 93 -6.36 23.03 -1.81
N ASN A 94 -7.24 22.41 -2.60
CA ASN A 94 -8.34 23.10 -3.27
C ASN A 94 -9.31 23.69 -2.24
N LEU A 95 -9.66 22.94 -1.20
CA LEU A 95 -10.50 23.38 -0.11
C LEU A 95 -9.91 24.63 0.56
N GLY A 96 -8.61 24.63 0.86
CA GLY A 96 -7.91 25.80 1.40
C GLY A 96 -8.00 27.05 0.51
N ARG A 97 -7.85 26.88 -0.82
CA ARG A 97 -8.03 27.97 -1.79
C ARG A 97 -9.47 28.46 -1.85
N HIS A 98 -10.45 27.55 -1.96
CA HIS A 98 -11.87 27.89 -2.01
C HIS A 98 -12.29 28.66 -0.75
N LEU A 99 -11.90 28.19 0.43
CA LEU A 99 -12.20 28.89 1.68
C LEU A 99 -11.54 30.27 1.75
N SER A 100 -10.33 30.43 1.21
CA SER A 100 -9.66 31.73 1.16
C SER A 100 -10.36 32.72 0.23
N ILE A 101 -11.01 32.24 -0.84
CA ILE A 101 -11.77 33.08 -1.79
C ILE A 101 -13.15 33.43 -1.23
N PHE A 102 -13.88 32.44 -0.70
CA PHE A 102 -15.30 32.59 -0.42
C PHE A 102 -15.67 32.80 1.04
N VAL A 103 -14.78 32.46 1.99
CA VAL A 103 -15.02 32.60 3.44
C VAL A 103 -14.05 33.61 4.08
N GLY A 104 -12.82 33.69 3.57
CA GLY A 104 -11.79 34.60 4.08
C GLY A 104 -11.08 34.07 5.33
N LYS A 105 -10.34 34.94 6.01
CA LYS A 105 -9.61 34.60 7.24
C LYS A 105 -10.57 34.62 8.44
N GLY A 106 -10.49 33.61 9.31
CA GLY A 106 -11.29 33.55 10.54
C GLY A 106 -11.50 32.15 11.08
N SER A 107 -12.31 32.04 12.13
CA SER A 107 -12.67 30.80 12.83
C SER A 107 -13.33 29.77 11.92
N GLU A 108 -14.15 30.21 10.96
CA GLU A 108 -14.92 29.30 10.11
C GLU A 108 -14.01 28.52 9.14
N ARG A 109 -13.04 29.22 8.52
CA ARG A 109 -12.00 28.60 7.69
C ARG A 109 -11.13 27.65 8.50
N GLU A 110 -10.75 28.07 9.71
CA GLU A 110 -9.98 27.25 10.63
C GLU A 110 -10.70 25.96 11.01
N HIS A 111 -12.00 26.06 11.31
CA HIS A 111 -12.81 24.91 11.67
C HIS A 111 -12.89 23.90 10.53
N ILE A 112 -13.21 24.34 9.31
CA ILE A 112 -13.32 23.45 8.14
C ILE A 112 -11.97 22.78 7.84
N LEU A 113 -10.87 23.54 7.79
CA LEU A 113 -9.56 22.95 7.50
C LEU A 113 -9.06 22.02 8.59
N SER A 114 -9.34 22.32 9.86
CA SER A 114 -9.00 21.41 10.96
C SER A 114 -9.80 20.11 10.88
N CYS A 115 -11.07 20.16 10.48
CA CYS A 115 -11.86 18.97 10.20
C CYS A 115 -11.34 18.20 8.97
N ALA A 116 -10.81 18.87 7.94
CA ALA A 116 -10.19 18.21 6.79
C ALA A 116 -8.90 17.45 7.15
N VAL A 117 -8.10 18.00 8.06
CA VAL A 117 -6.94 17.30 8.62
C VAL A 117 -7.40 16.12 9.47
N ALA A 118 -8.38 16.31 10.34
CA ALA A 118 -8.94 15.23 11.16
C ALA A 118 -9.51 14.09 10.29
N PHE A 119 -10.25 14.41 9.23
CA PHE A 119 -10.71 13.47 8.21
C PHE A 119 -9.57 12.59 7.68
N SER A 120 -8.44 13.19 7.35
CA SER A 120 -7.29 12.50 6.78
C SER A 120 -6.70 11.48 7.75
N HIS A 121 -6.55 11.86 9.03
CA HIS A 121 -6.07 10.94 10.08
C HIS A 121 -7.10 9.85 10.40
N LEU A 122 -8.38 10.18 10.49
CA LEU A 122 -9.46 9.20 10.72
C LEU A 122 -9.51 8.17 9.60
N HIS A 123 -9.37 8.62 8.34
CA HIS A 123 -9.32 7.72 7.19
C HIS A 123 -8.08 6.83 7.22
N ARG A 124 -6.89 7.38 7.51
CA ARG A 124 -5.69 6.57 7.76
C ARG A 124 -5.91 5.55 8.88
N GLY A 125 -6.52 5.97 9.99
CA GLY A 125 -6.84 5.12 11.13
C GLY A 125 -7.70 3.92 10.75
N PHE A 126 -8.73 4.15 9.93
CA PHE A 126 -9.54 3.09 9.35
C PHE A 126 -8.72 2.15 8.44
N LEU A 127 -7.96 2.69 7.48
CA LEU A 127 -7.22 1.87 6.50
C LEU A 127 -6.10 1.03 7.14
N ARG A 128 -5.46 1.55 8.19
CA ARG A 128 -4.36 0.87 8.90
C ARG A 128 -4.80 0.12 10.15
N ASN A 129 -6.04 0.30 10.60
CA ASN A 129 -6.53 -0.18 11.89
C ASN A 129 -5.64 0.27 13.06
N VAL A 130 -5.37 1.58 13.12
CA VAL A 130 -4.55 2.23 14.16
C VAL A 130 -5.34 3.32 14.88
N ASP A 131 -5.05 3.52 16.16
CA ASP A 131 -5.58 4.66 16.90
C ASP A 131 -4.93 5.95 16.40
N VAL A 132 -5.75 6.97 16.22
CA VAL A 132 -5.36 8.29 15.70
C VAL A 132 -5.89 9.43 16.57
N ARG A 133 -6.44 9.11 17.75
CA ARG A 133 -7.00 10.10 18.69
C ARG A 133 -6.03 11.25 18.94
N THR A 134 -4.79 10.94 19.27
CA THR A 134 -3.76 11.96 19.58
C THR A 134 -3.53 12.93 18.43
N ASP A 135 -3.59 12.42 17.18
CA ASP A 135 -3.37 13.25 16.00
C ASP A 135 -4.53 14.21 15.77
N ILE A 136 -5.77 13.77 15.98
CA ILE A 136 -6.97 14.59 15.71
C ILE A 136 -7.30 15.57 16.84
N VAL A 137 -7.00 15.22 18.10
CA VAL A 137 -7.30 16.07 19.27
C VAL A 137 -6.59 17.41 19.15
N ALA A 138 -5.37 17.43 18.63
CA ALA A 138 -4.60 18.65 18.40
C ALA A 138 -5.28 19.63 17.41
N TRP A 139 -6.18 19.15 16.54
CA TRP A 139 -6.83 19.96 15.51
C TRP A 139 -8.27 20.34 15.86
N ILE A 140 -9.05 19.42 16.43
CA ILE A 140 -10.49 19.62 16.63
C ILE A 140 -10.92 19.60 18.11
N GLY A 141 -10.00 19.30 19.04
CA GLY A 141 -10.26 19.21 20.47
C GLY A 141 -10.88 17.88 20.91
N GLU A 142 -10.72 17.54 22.19
CA GLU A 142 -11.07 16.23 22.76
C GLU A 142 -12.55 15.84 22.56
N GLU A 143 -13.47 16.79 22.80
CA GLU A 143 -14.91 16.53 22.71
C GLU A 143 -15.33 16.12 21.29
N LYS A 144 -14.92 16.89 20.28
CA LYS A 144 -15.24 16.59 18.87
C LYS A 144 -14.54 15.31 18.41
N SER A 145 -13.30 15.09 18.82
CA SER A 145 -12.57 13.85 18.54
C SER A 145 -13.30 12.63 19.09
N ALA A 146 -13.74 12.67 20.34
CA ALA A 146 -14.50 11.59 20.95
C ALA A 146 -15.84 11.35 20.24
N ALA A 147 -16.55 12.42 19.89
CA ALA A 147 -17.83 12.32 19.18
C ALA A 147 -17.69 11.73 17.78
N MET A 148 -16.63 12.08 17.02
CA MET A 148 -16.36 11.51 15.70
C MET A 148 -15.92 10.04 15.78
N LEU A 149 -15.03 9.70 16.71
CA LEU A 149 -14.57 8.32 16.91
C LEU A 149 -15.67 7.37 17.37
N ALA A 150 -16.73 7.88 18.01
CA ALA A 150 -17.90 7.09 18.38
C ALA A 150 -18.79 6.70 17.18
N GLN A 151 -18.60 7.33 16.01
CA GLN A 151 -19.37 7.01 14.80
C GLN A 151 -18.86 5.73 14.13
N LYS A 152 -19.74 5.03 13.40
CA LYS A 152 -19.35 3.84 12.62
C LYS A 152 -18.34 4.16 11.50
N ASN A 153 -18.46 5.34 10.89
CA ASN A 153 -17.48 5.86 9.95
C ASN A 153 -17.00 7.24 10.44
N PRO A 154 -15.91 7.29 11.22
CA PRO A 154 -15.38 8.54 11.76
C PRO A 154 -14.89 9.52 10.68
N ALA A 155 -14.27 9.01 9.60
CA ALA A 155 -13.79 9.86 8.51
C ALA A 155 -14.95 10.58 7.80
N ASP A 156 -16.01 9.83 7.45
CA ASP A 156 -17.21 10.42 6.86
C ASP A 156 -17.92 11.38 7.84
N ALA A 157 -17.87 11.11 9.15
CA ALA A 157 -18.37 12.06 10.16
C ALA A 157 -17.66 13.42 10.11
N ALA A 158 -16.35 13.45 9.83
CA ALA A 158 -15.62 14.69 9.62
C ALA A 158 -16.04 15.40 8.31
N LEU A 159 -16.31 14.66 7.23
CA LEU A 159 -16.84 15.24 5.98
C LEU A 159 -18.23 15.87 6.20
N ARG A 160 -19.13 15.18 6.91
CA ARG A 160 -20.45 15.71 7.27
C ARG A 160 -20.34 16.95 8.15
N SER A 161 -19.42 16.95 9.12
CA SER A 161 -19.18 18.14 9.96
C SER A 161 -18.73 19.35 9.12
N MET A 162 -17.91 19.16 8.09
CA MET A 162 -17.54 20.23 7.17
C MET A 162 -18.75 20.70 6.34
N ALA A 163 -19.55 19.76 5.81
CA ALA A 163 -20.73 20.08 5.02
C ALA A 163 -21.79 20.84 5.83
N ASP A 164 -22.04 20.45 7.08
CA ASP A 164 -22.96 21.13 7.99
C ASP A 164 -22.51 22.56 8.28
N HIS A 165 -21.20 22.75 8.44
CA HIS A 165 -20.63 24.08 8.67
C HIS A 165 -20.76 24.97 7.42
N VAL A 166 -20.51 24.44 6.23
CA VAL A 166 -20.73 25.16 4.97
C VAL A 166 -22.21 25.50 4.79
N SER A 167 -23.13 24.60 5.14
CA SER A 167 -24.57 24.85 5.13
C SER A 167 -24.97 25.99 6.10
N LYS A 168 -24.37 26.01 7.30
CA LYS A 168 -24.57 27.10 8.26
C LYS A 168 -24.12 28.45 7.70
N LEU A 169 -22.92 28.51 7.10
CA LEU A 169 -22.43 29.74 6.47
C LEU A 169 -23.35 30.22 5.35
N ALA A 170 -23.87 29.30 4.54
CA ALA A 170 -24.78 29.64 3.45
C ALA A 170 -26.10 30.21 3.98
N LYS A 171 -26.66 29.63 5.06
CA LYS A 171 -27.87 30.16 5.72
C LYS A 171 -27.68 31.54 6.36
N GLN A 172 -26.43 31.93 6.62
CA GLN A 172 -26.06 33.21 7.21
C GLN A 172 -25.60 34.22 6.16
N ASP A 173 -25.73 33.90 4.86
CA ASP A 173 -25.20 34.69 3.74
C ASP A 173 -23.69 35.01 3.84
N ALA A 174 -22.95 34.21 4.63
CA ALA A 174 -21.51 34.35 4.85
C ALA A 174 -20.66 33.68 3.75
N ILE A 175 -21.30 32.89 2.88
CA ILE A 175 -20.71 32.30 1.68
C ILE A 175 -21.72 32.42 0.54
N SER A 176 -21.25 32.78 -0.65
CA SER A 176 -22.12 32.86 -1.83
C SER A 176 -22.54 31.45 -2.32
N GLY A 177 -23.63 31.36 -3.08
CA GLY A 177 -24.06 30.10 -3.70
C GLY A 177 -22.99 29.46 -4.60
N PHE A 178 -22.20 30.28 -5.31
CA PHE A 178 -21.04 29.80 -6.07
C PHE A 178 -19.96 29.20 -5.15
N GLY A 179 -19.67 29.84 -4.02
CA GLY A 179 -18.73 29.33 -3.02
C GLY A 179 -19.20 28.03 -2.38
N GLN A 180 -20.49 27.95 -2.02
CA GLN A 180 -21.10 26.73 -1.51
C GLN A 180 -20.97 25.57 -2.50
N MET A 181 -21.26 25.81 -3.78
CA MET A 181 -21.14 24.79 -4.83
C MET A 181 -19.68 24.34 -5.00
N ALA A 182 -18.73 25.27 -5.05
CA ALA A 182 -17.30 24.95 -5.22
C ALA A 182 -16.76 24.11 -4.05
N VAL A 183 -17.10 24.48 -2.80
CA VAL A 183 -16.71 23.72 -1.62
C VAL A 183 -17.38 22.35 -1.59
N SER A 184 -18.68 22.27 -1.91
CA SER A 184 -19.43 21.01 -1.96
C SER A 184 -18.85 20.01 -2.96
N GLN A 185 -18.41 20.48 -4.13
CA GLN A 185 -17.73 19.65 -5.13
C GLN A 185 -16.40 19.09 -4.60
N THR A 186 -15.63 19.90 -3.87
CA THR A 186 -14.39 19.42 -3.21
C THR A 186 -14.69 18.37 -2.14
N LEU A 187 -15.71 18.58 -1.29
CA LEU A 187 -16.12 17.59 -0.29
C LEU A 187 -16.59 16.29 -0.94
N SER A 188 -17.31 16.38 -2.08
CA SER A 188 -17.75 15.21 -2.85
C SER A 188 -16.58 14.42 -3.43
N SER A 189 -15.53 15.11 -3.89
CA SER A 189 -14.30 14.47 -4.38
C SER A 189 -13.50 13.78 -3.27
N LEU A 190 -13.44 14.37 -2.06
CA LEU A 190 -12.88 13.72 -0.87
C LEU A 190 -13.65 12.45 -0.50
N ALA A 191 -14.99 12.50 -0.52
CA ALA A 191 -15.84 11.34 -0.25
C ALA A 191 -15.64 10.23 -1.29
N LEU A 192 -15.50 10.57 -2.58
CA LEU A 192 -15.21 9.61 -3.64
C LEU A 192 -13.85 8.92 -3.42
N SER A 193 -12.84 9.70 -3.05
CA SER A 193 -11.51 9.17 -2.76
C SER A 193 -11.50 8.26 -1.52
N GLN A 194 -12.24 8.66 -0.47
CA GLN A 194 -12.45 7.84 0.72
C GLN A 194 -13.10 6.50 0.36
N ALA A 195 -14.23 6.52 -0.36
CA ALA A 195 -14.95 5.33 -0.76
C ALA A 195 -14.10 4.40 -1.64
N GLY A 196 -13.31 4.94 -2.57
CA GLY A 196 -12.37 4.17 -3.38
C GLY A 196 -11.32 3.45 -2.54
N CYS A 197 -10.73 4.13 -1.55
CA CYS A 197 -9.78 3.51 -0.62
C CYS A 197 -10.42 2.43 0.25
N GLU A 198 -11.64 2.67 0.75
CA GLU A 198 -12.41 1.69 1.51
C GLU A 198 -12.70 0.44 0.66
N TRP A 199 -13.16 0.62 -0.59
CA TRP A 199 -13.40 -0.46 -1.53
C TRP A 199 -12.16 -1.29 -1.81
N ILE A 200 -11.01 -0.64 -1.99
CA ILE A 200 -9.73 -1.33 -2.10
C ILE A 200 -9.56 -2.20 -0.84
N VAL A 201 -9.60 -1.66 0.38
CA VAL A 201 -9.39 -2.47 1.59
C VAL A 201 -10.39 -3.63 1.74
N THR A 202 -11.67 -3.40 1.50
CA THR A 202 -12.73 -4.38 1.76
C THR A 202 -12.90 -5.42 0.66
N THR A 203 -12.42 -5.12 -0.56
CA THR A 203 -12.58 -5.99 -1.74
C THR A 203 -11.21 -6.48 -2.21
N PRO A 204 -10.62 -7.50 -1.56
CA PRO A 204 -9.35 -8.07 -1.98
C PRO A 204 -9.47 -8.83 -3.30
N LEU A 205 -8.33 -9.15 -3.92
CA LEU A 205 -8.32 -10.06 -5.06
C LEU A 205 -8.92 -11.43 -4.67
N PRO A 206 -9.64 -12.12 -5.57
CA PRO A 206 -10.30 -13.37 -5.21
C PRO A 206 -9.28 -14.40 -4.68
N PHE A 207 -9.56 -14.93 -3.49
CA PHE A 207 -8.65 -15.82 -2.76
C PHE A 207 -8.18 -17.03 -3.57
N VAL A 208 -9.03 -17.53 -4.49
CA VAL A 208 -8.72 -18.67 -5.36
C VAL A 208 -7.48 -18.41 -6.22
N TYR A 209 -7.28 -17.18 -6.73
CA TYR A 209 -6.08 -16.83 -7.50
C TYR A 209 -4.82 -16.95 -6.64
N SER A 210 -4.85 -16.35 -5.44
CA SER A 210 -3.73 -16.37 -4.50
C SER A 210 -3.41 -17.79 -4.03
N LEU A 211 -4.43 -18.62 -3.81
CA LEU A 211 -4.28 -20.01 -3.41
C LEU A 211 -3.69 -20.88 -4.53
N LEU A 212 -4.21 -20.75 -5.76
CA LEU A 212 -3.76 -21.52 -6.91
C LEU A 212 -2.30 -21.22 -7.22
N VAL A 213 -1.96 -19.94 -7.37
CA VAL A 213 -0.58 -19.48 -7.63
C VAL A 213 0.37 -19.97 -6.55
N ARG A 214 -0.03 -19.88 -5.27
CA ARG A 214 0.79 -20.41 -4.19
C ARG A 214 1.04 -21.90 -4.36
N ARG A 215 -0.01 -22.71 -4.49
CA ARG A 215 0.11 -24.17 -4.58
C ARG A 215 0.97 -24.60 -5.78
N THR A 216 0.74 -23.99 -6.94
CA THR A 216 1.49 -24.32 -8.16
C THR A 216 2.96 -23.89 -8.08
N THR A 217 3.28 -22.76 -7.44
CA THR A 217 4.67 -22.38 -7.18
C THR A 217 5.39 -23.40 -6.28
N TYR A 218 4.77 -23.82 -5.17
CA TYR A 218 5.38 -24.84 -4.29
C TYR A 218 5.54 -26.18 -5.01
N LEU A 219 4.54 -26.61 -5.77
CA LEU A 219 4.61 -27.84 -6.57
C LEU A 219 5.76 -27.76 -7.59
N TYR A 220 5.83 -26.67 -8.35
CA TYR A 220 6.85 -26.45 -9.36
C TYR A 220 8.26 -26.49 -8.77
N CYS A 221 8.51 -25.71 -7.72
CA CYS A 221 9.82 -25.69 -7.05
C CYS A 221 10.17 -27.02 -6.36
N GLY A 222 9.18 -27.77 -5.88
CA GLY A 222 9.38 -29.09 -5.27
C GLY A 222 9.69 -30.19 -6.29
N LEU A 223 9.12 -30.12 -7.50
CA LEU A 223 9.37 -31.08 -8.58
C LEU A 223 10.63 -30.76 -9.39
N LEU A 224 11.06 -29.50 -9.42
CA LEU A 224 12.21 -29.03 -10.19
C LEU A 224 13.50 -29.85 -9.97
N PRO A 225 13.91 -30.20 -8.73
CA PRO A 225 15.07 -31.04 -8.49
C PRO A 225 15.11 -32.35 -9.30
N PHE A 226 13.96 -33.01 -9.48
CA PHE A 226 13.86 -34.27 -10.20
C PHE A 226 14.06 -34.12 -11.72
N ALA A 227 13.83 -32.92 -12.26
CA ALA A 227 14.14 -32.61 -13.65
C ALA A 227 15.60 -32.21 -13.87
N LEU A 228 16.30 -31.79 -12.81
CA LEU A 228 17.68 -31.31 -12.89
C LEU A 228 18.74 -32.40 -12.67
N ILE A 229 18.34 -33.61 -12.25
CA ILE A 229 19.22 -34.74 -11.92
C ILE A 229 20.29 -34.96 -12.99
N ASP A 230 19.86 -35.20 -14.24
CA ASP A 230 20.77 -35.59 -15.33
C ASP A 230 21.47 -34.41 -16.01
N SER A 231 20.88 -33.21 -15.96
CA SER A 231 21.32 -32.07 -16.75
C SER A 231 22.42 -31.24 -16.09
N THR A 232 22.41 -31.15 -14.75
CA THR A 232 23.27 -30.20 -14.03
C THR A 232 24.03 -30.83 -12.86
N THR A 233 23.77 -32.09 -12.52
CA THR A 233 24.43 -32.84 -11.43
C THR A 233 24.68 -31.96 -10.19
N TRP A 234 25.94 -31.66 -9.85
CA TRP A 234 26.30 -30.88 -8.65
C TRP A 234 25.90 -29.41 -8.70
N PHE A 235 25.58 -28.88 -9.88
CA PHE A 235 25.11 -27.50 -10.05
C PHE A 235 23.58 -27.37 -9.94
N ALA A 236 22.83 -28.49 -9.88
CA ALA A 236 21.38 -28.48 -9.74
C ALA A 236 20.87 -27.67 -8.52
N PRO A 237 21.49 -27.73 -7.32
CA PRO A 237 21.04 -26.95 -6.17
C PRO A 237 21.12 -25.44 -6.39
N VAL A 238 22.13 -24.98 -7.13
CA VAL A 238 22.30 -23.55 -7.47
C VAL A 238 21.19 -23.12 -8.43
N PHE A 239 20.92 -23.90 -9.48
CA PHE A 239 19.81 -23.62 -10.40
C PHE A 239 18.46 -23.63 -9.68
N ALA A 240 18.22 -24.63 -8.84
CA ALA A 240 16.98 -24.75 -8.07
C ALA A 240 16.79 -23.54 -7.14
N ALA A 241 17.86 -23.05 -6.50
CA ALA A 241 17.83 -21.85 -5.67
C ALA A 241 17.50 -20.58 -6.48
N VAL A 242 18.09 -20.41 -7.66
CA VAL A 242 17.81 -19.27 -8.55
C VAL A 242 16.36 -19.28 -8.99
N VAL A 243 15.84 -20.44 -9.42
CA VAL A 243 14.45 -20.58 -9.84
C VAL A 243 13.49 -20.33 -8.67
N ALA A 244 13.79 -20.86 -7.48
CA ALA A 244 13.02 -20.59 -6.27
C ALA A 244 13.01 -19.09 -5.92
N TYR A 245 14.14 -18.40 -6.06
CA TYR A 245 14.21 -16.95 -5.87
C TYR A 245 13.28 -16.20 -6.82
N VAL A 246 13.29 -16.54 -8.12
CA VAL A 246 12.43 -15.88 -9.12
C VAL A 246 10.94 -16.07 -8.79
N PHE A 247 10.50 -17.31 -8.58
CA PHE A 247 9.07 -17.58 -8.38
C PHE A 247 8.56 -17.18 -7.00
N PHE A 248 9.27 -17.49 -5.91
CA PHE A 248 8.87 -17.04 -4.57
C PHE A 248 9.06 -15.54 -4.39
N GLY A 249 10.07 -14.95 -5.03
CA GLY A 249 10.32 -13.50 -5.04
C GLY A 249 9.18 -12.75 -5.69
N LEU A 250 8.81 -13.12 -6.92
CA LEU A 250 7.68 -12.50 -7.61
C LEU A 250 6.38 -12.66 -6.81
N GLN A 251 6.12 -13.87 -6.28
CA GLN A 251 4.97 -14.11 -5.43
C GLN A 251 4.95 -13.20 -4.19
N ALA A 252 6.10 -12.99 -3.54
CA ALA A 252 6.21 -12.13 -2.36
C ALA A 252 6.00 -10.65 -2.70
N VAL A 253 6.56 -10.17 -3.82
CA VAL A 253 6.35 -8.79 -4.31
C VAL A 253 4.86 -8.56 -4.58
N THR A 254 4.21 -9.46 -5.32
CA THR A 254 2.77 -9.37 -5.62
C THR A 254 1.94 -9.29 -4.34
N ASN A 255 2.28 -10.08 -3.31
CA ASN A 255 1.57 -10.04 -2.02
C ASN A 255 1.72 -8.69 -1.29
N GLU A 256 2.87 -8.03 -1.41
CA GLU A 256 3.08 -6.71 -0.80
C GLU A 256 2.30 -5.61 -1.51
N LEU A 257 2.27 -5.64 -2.85
CA LEU A 257 1.52 -4.68 -3.67
C LEU A 257 0.01 -4.84 -3.49
N GLU A 258 -0.48 -6.06 -3.26
CA GLU A 258 -1.90 -6.36 -3.03
C GLU A 258 -2.49 -5.63 -1.81
N LEU A 259 -1.64 -5.21 -0.86
CA LEU A 259 -2.01 -4.62 0.42
C LEU A 259 -1.43 -3.19 0.60
N PRO A 260 -1.83 -2.21 -0.23
CA PRO A 260 -1.16 -0.91 -0.31
C PRO A 260 -1.22 -0.08 0.98
N PHE A 261 -2.27 -0.24 1.80
CA PHE A 261 -2.45 0.57 3.00
C PHE A 261 -1.88 -0.05 4.26
N ARG A 262 -1.51 -1.34 4.23
CA ARG A 262 -0.93 -1.98 5.41
C ARG A 262 0.45 -1.40 5.71
N ASN A 263 0.85 -1.46 6.98
CA ASN A 263 2.15 -1.00 7.42
C ASN A 263 3.26 -2.01 7.04
N VAL A 264 3.48 -2.17 5.73
CA VAL A 264 4.55 -2.96 5.13
C VAL A 264 5.54 -2.01 4.47
N GLN A 265 6.80 -2.44 4.32
CA GLN A 265 7.89 -1.59 3.82
C GLN A 265 7.55 -0.90 2.48
N ASN A 266 6.89 -1.62 1.57
CA ASN A 266 6.48 -1.14 0.25
C ASN A 266 5.02 -0.65 0.18
N GLY A 267 4.34 -0.54 1.32
CA GLY A 267 3.04 0.09 1.44
C GLY A 267 3.13 1.61 1.34
N LEU A 268 1.99 2.26 1.10
CA LEU A 268 1.90 3.71 0.99
C LEU A 268 2.29 4.39 2.32
N PRO A 269 3.04 5.51 2.26
CA PRO A 269 3.50 6.22 3.44
C PRO A 269 2.39 7.16 3.95
N LEU A 270 1.32 6.59 4.50
CA LEU A 270 0.12 7.36 4.88
C LEU A 270 0.41 8.38 5.99
N ASP A 271 1.39 8.15 6.86
CA ASP A 271 1.72 9.14 7.89
C ASP A 271 2.35 10.39 7.25
N ALA A 272 3.30 10.20 6.33
CA ALA A 272 3.89 11.28 5.56
C ALA A 272 2.85 11.97 4.66
N MET A 273 1.88 11.23 4.10
CA MET A 273 0.80 11.82 3.32
C MET A 273 -0.13 12.68 4.19
N CYS A 274 -0.49 12.21 5.40
CA CYS A 274 -1.20 13.04 6.39
C CYS A 274 -0.38 14.28 6.76
N ARG A 275 0.94 14.14 6.95
CA ARG A 275 1.84 15.28 7.21
C ARG A 275 1.82 16.31 6.07
N VAL A 276 1.76 15.89 4.82
CA VAL A 276 1.61 16.82 3.68
C VAL A 276 0.29 17.61 3.75
N ILE A 277 -0.78 16.96 4.21
CA ILE A 277 -2.09 17.61 4.42
C ILE A 277 -2.02 18.60 5.58
N GLU A 278 -1.42 18.22 6.72
CA GLU A 278 -1.19 19.10 7.87
C GLU A 278 -0.42 20.36 7.45
N ILE A 279 0.68 20.20 6.70
CA ILE A 279 1.50 21.32 6.19
C ILE A 279 0.65 22.24 5.31
N SER A 280 -0.09 21.69 4.35
CA SER A 280 -0.93 22.46 3.43
C SER A 280 -2.02 23.25 4.17
N ALA A 281 -2.60 22.65 5.22
CA ALA A 281 -3.59 23.30 6.08
C ALA A 281 -2.94 24.41 6.92
N CYS A 282 -1.81 24.16 7.55
CA CYS A 282 -1.06 25.17 8.33
C CYS A 282 -0.69 26.39 7.48
N GLU A 283 -0.15 26.18 6.27
CA GLU A 283 0.20 27.26 5.34
C GLU A 283 -1.03 28.12 4.99
N THR A 284 -2.16 27.49 4.71
CA THR A 284 -3.42 28.21 4.41
C THR A 284 -3.92 29.00 5.63
N LEU A 285 -3.76 28.44 6.83
CA LEU A 285 -4.15 29.06 8.10
C LEU A 285 -3.17 30.13 8.59
N GLY A 286 -1.96 30.20 8.02
CA GLY A 286 -0.89 31.07 8.51
C GLY A 286 -0.27 30.59 9.82
N ARG A 287 -0.33 29.28 10.11
CA ARG A 287 0.32 28.64 11.25
C ARG A 287 1.71 28.15 10.86
N GLN A 288 2.59 27.97 11.84
CA GLN A 288 3.86 27.29 11.60
C GLN A 288 3.60 25.85 11.17
N PRO A 289 4.02 25.43 9.96
CA PRO A 289 3.80 24.07 9.50
C PRO A 289 4.72 23.10 10.26
N PRO A 290 4.26 21.87 10.55
CA PRO A 290 5.14 20.83 11.07
C PRO A 290 6.21 20.47 10.03
N ALA A 291 7.34 19.93 10.49
CA ALA A 291 8.39 19.47 9.58
C ALA A 291 7.87 18.33 8.69
N ALA A 292 8.27 18.32 7.42
CA ALA A 292 8.01 17.19 6.54
C ALA A 292 8.68 15.93 7.08
N MET A 293 7.99 14.78 6.97
CA MET A 293 8.59 13.51 7.34
C MET A 293 9.65 13.11 6.32
N SER A 294 10.85 12.79 6.80
CA SER A 294 11.94 12.24 6.00
C SER A 294 11.98 10.72 6.13
N ALA A 295 12.57 10.05 5.14
CA ALA A 295 12.78 8.62 5.22
C ALA A 295 13.85 8.31 6.28
N ILE A 296 13.52 7.47 7.26
CA ILE A 296 14.46 6.96 8.26
C ILE A 296 14.87 5.56 7.81
N ASP A 297 16.16 5.31 7.66
CA ASP A 297 16.69 4.08 7.06
C ASP A 297 16.00 3.73 5.73
N HIS A 298 15.81 4.73 4.86
CA HIS A 298 15.10 4.60 3.58
C HIS A 298 13.61 4.24 3.68
N VAL A 299 13.01 4.19 4.87
CA VAL A 299 11.57 3.94 5.04
C VAL A 299 10.87 5.25 5.38
N LEU A 300 9.94 5.65 4.51
CA LEU A 300 8.99 6.71 4.76
C LEU A 300 7.67 6.06 5.22
N THR A 301 7.20 6.43 6.40
CA THR A 301 5.97 5.89 7.01
C THR A 301 4.74 6.70 6.66
#